data_AF-A0A2A7AM40-F1
#
_entry.id   AF-A0A2A7AM40-F1
#
_cell.length_a   1.000
_cell.length_b   1.000
_cell.length_c   1.000
_cell.angle_alpha   90.00
_cell.angle_beta   90.00
_cell.angle_gamma   90.00
#
_symmetry.space_group_name_H-M   'P 1'
#
loop_
_entity.id
_entity.type
_entity.pdbx_description
1 polymer ?
#
loop_
_entity_poly.entity_id
_entity_poly.type
_entity_poly.pdbx_seq_one_letter_code
_entity_poly.pdbx_strand_id
1 'polypeptide(L)'
;MDDKYIVWAEIKGKKFPLCLTVGAADELEKAFGSIPAIAQNVTDHANKEELGEMMHTILSAFLPLAKAGKEYLTARAAFSGEKGDSTPDVPEVDVLQTILSGTEIVHNIWAAVALALQGGSSRDVEVAPDNSVKNGETAM
;
A
#
# COMPACT_ATOMS: atom_id res chain seq x y z
N MET A 1 15.01 0.11 14.74
CA MET A 1 13.88 -0.83 14.76
C MET A 1 13.32 -0.84 13.36
N ASP A 2 13.44 -1.96 12.64
CA ASP A 2 12.75 -2.15 11.37
C ASP A 2 11.25 -2.04 11.62
N ASP A 3 10.61 -1.12 10.90
CA ASP A 3 9.18 -0.91 11.01
C ASP A 3 8.48 -2.06 10.30
N LYS A 4 7.99 -3.04 11.08
CA LYS A 4 7.38 -4.28 10.56
C LYS A 4 6.17 -4.03 9.65
N TYR A 5 5.64 -2.81 9.63
CA TYR A 5 4.48 -2.41 8.84
C TYR A 5 4.87 -1.74 7.51
N ILE A 6 6.15 -1.46 7.28
CA ILE A 6 6.63 -0.79 6.06
C ILE A 6 7.39 -1.77 5.18
N VAL A 7 6.90 -1.92 3.95
CA VAL A 7 7.65 -2.56 2.87
C VAL A 7 8.29 -1.47 2.01
N TRP A 8 9.51 -1.67 1.56
CA TRP A 8 10.21 -0.67 0.75
C TRP A 8 10.28 -1.10 -0.71
N ALA A 9 9.79 -0.26 -1.62
CA ALA A 9 10.04 -0.37 -3.04
C ALA A 9 11.24 0.51 -3.42
N GLU A 10 12.10 -0.01 -4.30
CA GLU A 10 13.22 0.76 -4.87
C GLU A 10 12.94 1.07 -6.34
N ILE A 11 12.90 2.36 -6.67
CA ILE A 11 12.64 2.85 -8.03
C ILE A 11 13.74 3.86 -8.38
N LYS A 12 14.54 3.56 -9.40
CA LYS A 12 15.65 4.42 -9.86
C LYS A 12 16.57 4.90 -8.72
N GLY A 13 16.90 4.02 -7.77
CA GLY A 13 17.76 4.33 -6.61
C GLY A 13 17.09 5.18 -5.52
N LYS A 14 15.78 5.43 -5.62
CA LYS A 14 14.97 6.07 -4.56
C LYS A 14 14.12 5.02 -3.87
N LYS A 15 13.99 5.14 -2.55
CA LYS A 15 13.16 4.26 -1.74
C LYS A 15 11.79 4.88 -1.48
N PHE A 16 10.75 4.08 -1.64
CA PHE A 16 9.36 4.46 -1.41
C PHE A 16 8.75 3.51 -0.38
N PRO A 17 8.23 4.03 0.75
CA PRO A 17 7.61 3.22 1.78
C PRO A 17 6.19 2.82 1.34
N LEU A 18 5.85 1.54 1.49
CA LEU A 18 4.53 0.97 1.22
C LEU A 18 3.91 0.51 2.53
N CYS A 19 2.67 0.93 2.78
CA CYS A 19 1.90 0.50 3.94
C CYS A 19 0.44 0.31 3.55
N LEU A 20 -0.13 -0.86 3.84
CA LEU A 20 -1.58 -1.08 3.70
C LEU A 20 -2.31 -0.55 4.93
N THR A 21 -2.68 0.74 4.92
CA THR A 21 -3.55 1.36 5.93
C THR A 21 -5.02 1.13 5.64
N VAL A 22 -5.91 1.45 6.59
CA VAL A 22 -7.36 1.41 6.37
C VAL A 22 -7.77 2.33 5.21
N GLY A 23 -7.17 3.52 5.13
CA GLY A 23 -7.41 4.45 4.01
C GLY A 23 -6.93 3.88 2.67
N ALA A 24 -5.71 3.33 2.63
CA ALA A 24 -5.20 2.68 1.43
C ALA A 24 -6.04 1.46 1.03
N ALA A 25 -6.52 0.68 1.99
CA ALA A 25 -7.40 -0.46 1.73
C ALA A 25 -8.72 0.00 1.11
N ASP A 26 -9.39 1.01 1.68
CA ASP A 26 -10.63 1.58 1.13
C ASP A 26 -10.44 2.12 -0.30
N GLU A 27 -9.33 2.83 -0.58
CA GLU A 27 -9.01 3.28 -1.94
C GLU A 27 -8.81 2.11 -2.92
N LEU A 28 -8.08 1.07 -2.49
CA LEU A 28 -7.83 -0.12 -3.30
C LEU A 28 -9.10 -0.95 -3.52
N GLU A 29 -9.95 -1.10 -2.52
CA GLU A 29 -11.23 -1.81 -2.65
C GLU A 29 -12.21 -1.04 -3.53
N LYS A 30 -12.22 0.30 -3.49
CA LYS A 30 -12.98 1.11 -4.45
C LYS A 30 -12.49 0.95 -5.87
N ALA A 31 -11.18 0.84 -6.07
CA ALA A 31 -10.59 0.69 -7.40
C ALA A 31 -10.74 -0.72 -7.99
N PHE A 32 -10.61 -1.77 -7.15
CA PHE A 32 -10.49 -3.16 -7.60
C PHE A 32 -11.60 -4.08 -7.08
N GLY A 33 -12.52 -3.58 -6.28
CA GLY A 33 -13.62 -4.32 -5.65
C GLY A 33 -13.22 -5.06 -4.38
N SER A 34 -11.98 -5.54 -4.27
CA SER A 34 -11.41 -6.14 -3.05
C SER A 34 -9.88 -6.20 -3.13
N ILE A 35 -9.20 -6.34 -1.98
CA ILE A 35 -7.74 -6.53 -1.96
C ILE A 35 -7.28 -7.80 -2.72
N PRO A 36 -7.92 -8.98 -2.55
CA PRO A 36 -7.55 -10.17 -3.31
C PRO A 36 -7.74 -10.01 -4.83
N ALA A 37 -8.72 -9.21 -5.26
CA ALA A 37 -8.98 -8.98 -6.68
C ALA A 37 -7.82 -8.27 -7.40
N ILE A 38 -6.96 -7.54 -6.68
CA ILE A 38 -5.77 -6.90 -7.27
C ILE A 38 -4.84 -7.98 -7.87
N ALA A 39 -4.50 -9.01 -7.09
CA ALA A 39 -3.64 -10.08 -7.57
C ALA A 39 -4.30 -10.90 -8.68
N GLN A 40 -5.63 -11.09 -8.60
CA GLN A 40 -6.39 -11.75 -9.65
C GLN A 40 -6.34 -10.96 -10.95
N ASN A 41 -6.58 -9.64 -10.92
CA ASN A 41 -6.53 -8.77 -12.10
C ASN A 41 -5.13 -8.77 -12.75
N VAL A 42 -4.07 -8.67 -11.94
CA VAL A 42 -2.69 -8.78 -12.45
C VAL A 42 -2.47 -10.11 -13.16
N THR A 43 -2.94 -11.22 -12.57
CA THR A 43 -2.81 -12.56 -13.16
C THR A 43 -3.64 -12.72 -14.43
N ASP A 44 -4.85 -12.17 -14.45
CA ASP A 44 -5.75 -12.24 -15.61
C ASP A 44 -5.20 -11.46 -16.80
N HIS A 45 -4.69 -10.25 -16.58
CA HIS A 45 -4.03 -9.46 -17.63
C HIS A 45 -2.75 -10.14 -18.12
N ALA A 46 -1.97 -10.75 -17.22
CA ALA A 46 -0.79 -11.54 -17.62
C ALA A 46 -1.18 -12.73 -18.51
N ASN A 47 -2.24 -13.48 -18.16
CA ASN A 47 -2.72 -14.63 -18.92
C ASN A 47 -3.29 -14.24 -20.30
N LYS A 48 -3.83 -13.03 -20.43
CA LYS A 48 -4.35 -12.49 -21.70
C LYS A 48 -3.29 -11.78 -22.54
N GLU A 49 -2.04 -11.76 -22.09
CA GLU A 49 -0.93 -11.04 -22.72
C GLU A 49 -1.18 -9.51 -22.80
N GLU A 50 -2.03 -8.97 -21.92
CA GLU A 50 -2.38 -7.55 -21.82
C GLU A 50 -1.37 -6.82 -20.93
N LEU A 51 -0.10 -6.80 -21.35
CA LEU A 51 1.01 -6.28 -20.53
C LEU A 51 0.84 -4.82 -20.09
N GLY A 52 0.23 -3.98 -20.94
CA GLY A 52 -0.07 -2.58 -20.60
C GLY A 52 -1.02 -2.46 -19.41
N GLU A 53 -2.13 -3.20 -19.45
CA GLU A 53 -3.14 -3.24 -18.39
C GLU A 53 -2.61 -3.89 -17.11
N MET A 54 -1.77 -4.92 -17.25
CA MET A 54 -1.06 -5.52 -16.12
C MET A 54 -0.16 -4.48 -15.41
N MET A 55 0.66 -3.75 -16.16
CA MET A 55 1.53 -2.70 -15.60
C MET A 55 0.72 -1.56 -15.00
N HIS A 56 -0.36 -1.15 -15.64
CA HIS A 56 -1.29 -0.15 -15.10
C HIS A 56 -1.85 -0.61 -13.76
N THR A 57 -2.37 -1.84 -13.68
CA THR A 57 -2.93 -2.42 -12.45
C THR A 57 -1.91 -2.42 -11.31
N ILE A 58 -0.67 -2.83 -11.58
CA ILE A 58 0.42 -2.83 -10.58
C ILE A 58 0.68 -1.41 -10.07
N LEU A 59 0.78 -0.42 -10.96
CA LEU A 59 1.07 0.96 -10.59
C LEU A 59 -0.09 1.64 -9.87
N SER A 60 -1.34 1.35 -10.27
CA SER A 60 -2.55 1.81 -9.60
C SER A 60 -2.67 1.23 -8.19
N ALA A 61 -2.19 0.00 -7.96
CA ALA A 61 -2.13 -0.57 -6.61
C ALA A 61 -0.97 -0.01 -5.78
N PHE A 62 0.16 0.30 -6.42
CA PHE A 62 1.34 0.88 -5.77
C PHE A 62 1.07 2.27 -5.18
N LEU A 63 0.35 3.12 -5.90
CA LEU A 63 0.24 4.54 -5.57
C LEU A 63 -0.45 4.82 -4.21
N PRO A 64 -1.62 4.22 -3.88
CA PRO A 64 -2.25 4.37 -2.57
C PRO A 64 -1.38 3.84 -1.43
N LEU A 65 -0.72 2.69 -1.65
CA LEU A 65 0.19 2.10 -0.65
C LEU A 65 1.39 3.01 -0.36
N ALA A 66 1.93 3.64 -1.40
CA ALA A 66 3.10 4.51 -1.26
C ALA A 66 2.76 5.83 -0.55
N LYS A 67 1.61 6.42 -0.89
CA LYS A 67 1.06 7.58 -0.19
C LYS A 67 0.86 7.28 1.30
N ALA A 68 0.18 6.17 1.59
CA ALA A 68 -0.08 5.75 2.97
C ALA A 68 1.19 5.41 3.75
N GLY A 69 2.21 4.80 3.11
CA GLY A 69 3.51 4.55 3.73
C GLY A 69 4.23 5.84 4.15
N LYS A 70 4.21 6.84 3.27
CA LYS A 70 4.80 8.16 3.57
C LYS A 70 4.05 8.88 4.69
N GLU A 71 2.72 8.87 4.66
CA GLU A 71 1.87 9.44 5.72
C GLU A 71 2.12 8.77 7.07
N TYR A 72 2.23 7.44 7.08
CA TYR A 72 2.52 6.68 8.29
C TYR A 72 3.87 7.06 8.91
N LEU A 73 4.94 7.13 8.10
CA LEU A 73 6.25 7.55 8.58
C LEU A 73 6.26 9.01 9.06
N THR A 74 5.53 9.89 8.37
CA THR A 74 5.39 11.30 8.77
C THR A 74 4.68 11.44 10.11
N ALA A 75 3.57 10.72 10.30
CA ALA A 75 2.82 10.70 11.55
C ALA A 75 3.68 10.12 12.68
N ARG A 76 4.36 9.00 12.44
CA ARG A 76 5.27 8.38 13.41
C ARG A 76 6.37 9.34 13.84
N ALA A 77 7.02 10.03 12.90
CA ALA A 77 8.06 11.02 13.21
C ALA A 77 7.52 12.19 14.05
N ALA A 78 6.31 12.66 13.75
CA ALA A 78 5.65 13.71 14.54
C ALA A 78 5.38 13.26 16.00
N PHE A 79 5.02 11.99 16.22
CA PHE A 79 4.83 11.44 17.56
C PHE A 79 6.14 11.15 18.31
N SER A 80 7.19 10.71 17.61
CA SER A 80 8.48 10.37 18.22
C SER A 80 9.42 11.58 18.41
N GLY A 81 9.09 12.72 17.81
CA GLY A 81 9.97 13.90 17.77
C GLY A 81 11.18 13.72 16.83
N GLU A 82 11.15 12.71 15.97
CA GLU A 82 12.17 12.50 14.93
C GLU A 82 11.98 13.49 13.77
N LYS A 83 13.03 13.73 12.98
CA LYS A 83 12.89 14.53 11.75
C LYS A 83 11.91 13.84 10.82
N GLY A 84 10.97 14.62 10.27
CA GLY A 84 9.99 14.14 9.30
C GLY A 84 10.65 13.38 8.15
N ASP A 85 9.96 12.34 7.68
CA ASP A 85 10.44 11.51 6.59
C ASP A 85 10.63 12.36 5.31
N SER A 86 11.81 12.24 4.70
CA SER A 86 12.21 13.05 3.53
C SER A 86 12.00 12.31 2.21
N THR A 87 11.20 11.23 2.21
CA THR A 87 10.97 10.47 0.98
C THR A 87 10.26 11.33 -0.07
N PRO A 88 10.70 11.25 -1.33
CA PRO A 88 10.12 12.02 -2.41
C PRO A 88 8.67 11.59 -2.63
N ASP A 89 7.85 12.51 -3.15
CA ASP A 89 6.51 12.15 -3.60
C ASP A 89 6.58 11.12 -4.73
N VAL A 90 5.65 10.16 -4.67
CA VAL A 90 5.46 9.20 -5.76
C VAL A 90 4.86 9.93 -6.95
N PRO A 91 5.48 9.81 -8.16
CA PRO A 91 4.88 10.31 -9.39
C PRO A 91 3.56 9.60 -9.72
N GLU A 92 2.69 10.27 -10.47
CA GLU A 92 1.44 9.68 -11.00
C GLU A 92 1.70 8.47 -11.93
N VAL A 93 0.69 7.61 -12.08
CA VAL A 93 0.79 6.33 -12.84
C VAL A 93 1.32 6.53 -14.26
N ASP A 94 0.79 7.51 -15.00
CA ASP A 94 1.21 7.78 -16.39
C ASP A 94 2.70 8.17 -16.49
N VAL A 95 3.18 8.92 -15.49
CA VAL A 95 4.59 9.32 -15.41
C VAL A 95 5.44 8.08 -15.11
N LEU A 96 5.01 7.23 -14.18
CA LEU A 96 5.70 5.98 -13.84
C LEU A 96 5.77 5.02 -15.04
N GLN A 97 4.69 4.87 -15.81
CA GLN A 97 4.67 4.06 -17.03
C GLN A 97 5.65 4.57 -18.10
N THR A 98 5.90 5.88 -18.14
CA THR A 98 6.82 6.49 -19.11
C THR A 98 8.29 6.31 -18.71
N ILE A 99 8.60 6.38 -17.41
CA ILE A 99 10.00 6.40 -16.92
C ILE A 99 10.54 5.03 -16.49
N LEU A 100 9.64 4.06 -16.28
CA LEU A 100 10.00 2.71 -15.85
C LEU A 100 9.85 1.71 -16.98
N SER A 101 10.79 0.77 -17.05
CA SER A 101 10.63 -0.42 -17.90
C SER A 101 9.58 -1.37 -17.30
N GLY A 102 8.95 -2.18 -18.16
CA GLY A 102 8.04 -3.23 -17.69
C GLY A 102 8.69 -4.19 -16.70
N THR A 103 9.98 -4.48 -16.86
CA THR A 103 10.75 -5.28 -15.91
C THR A 103 10.83 -4.61 -14.54
N GLU A 104 11.06 -3.29 -14.47
CA GLU A 104 11.09 -2.58 -13.19
C GLU A 104 9.72 -2.61 -12.50
N ILE A 105 8.64 -2.46 -13.27
CA ILE A 105 7.28 -2.50 -12.73
C ILE A 105 6.94 -3.90 -12.21
N VAL A 106 7.20 -4.95 -13.01
CA VAL A 106 6.83 -6.33 -12.67
C VAL A 106 7.75 -6.94 -11.61
N HIS A 107 9.06 -6.67 -11.63
CA HIS A 107 9.97 -7.30 -10.68
C HIS A 107 10.15 -6.50 -9.40
N ASN A 108 10.26 -5.17 -9.47
CA ASN A 108 10.59 -4.36 -8.30
C ASN A 108 9.34 -3.82 -7.60
N ILE A 109 8.35 -3.36 -8.38
CA ILE A 109 7.14 -2.75 -7.81
C ILE A 109 6.15 -3.83 -7.39
N TRP A 110 5.81 -4.77 -8.26
CA TRP A 110 4.82 -5.79 -7.93
C TRP A 110 5.22 -6.64 -6.72
N ALA A 111 6.49 -7.05 -6.61
CA ALA A 111 6.96 -7.81 -5.45
C ALA A 111 6.75 -7.03 -4.13
N ALA A 112 7.07 -5.73 -4.13
CA ALA A 112 6.90 -4.87 -2.97
C ALA A 112 5.41 -4.62 -2.66
N VAL A 113 4.59 -4.42 -3.69
CA VAL A 113 3.12 -4.30 -3.56
C VAL A 113 2.54 -5.58 -2.97
N ALA A 114 2.85 -6.76 -3.52
CA ALA A 114 2.35 -8.04 -3.04
C ALA A 114 2.72 -8.27 -1.56
N LEU A 115 3.95 -7.95 -1.17
CA LEU A 115 4.39 -8.02 0.23
C LEU A 115 3.65 -7.04 1.13
N ALA A 116 3.42 -5.80 0.68
CA ALA A 116 2.67 -4.80 1.46
C ALA A 116 1.19 -5.21 1.65
N LEU A 117 0.56 -5.77 0.62
CA LEU A 117 -0.79 -6.31 0.68
C LEU A 117 -0.89 -7.49 1.66
N GLN A 118 0.13 -8.37 1.69
CA GLN A 118 0.22 -9.46 2.67
C GLN A 118 0.48 -8.96 4.09
N GLY A 119 1.35 -7.97 4.27
CA GLY A 119 1.67 -7.37 5.57
C GLY A 119 0.46 -6.72 6.23
N GLY A 120 -0.45 -6.15 5.43
CA GLY A 120 -1.72 -5.62 5.91
C GLY A 120 -2.67 -6.66 6.52
N SER A 121 -2.60 -7.93 6.09
CA SER A 121 -3.36 -9.03 6.71
C SER A 121 -2.96 -9.31 8.17
N SER A 122 -1.82 -8.79 8.63
CA SER A 122 -1.42 -8.86 10.05
C SER A 122 -2.03 -7.73 10.90
N ARG A 123 -2.77 -6.79 10.31
CA ARG A 123 -3.39 -5.64 11.00
C ARG A 123 -4.75 -5.96 11.65
N ASP A 124 -5.33 -7.12 11.39
CA ASP A 124 -6.63 -7.56 11.96
C ASP A 124 -6.64 -7.72 13.50
N VAL A 125 -5.52 -7.51 14.19
CA VAL A 125 -5.43 -7.67 15.65
C VAL A 125 -5.28 -6.35 16.40
N GLU A 126 -4.96 -5.22 15.74
CA GLU A 126 -4.79 -3.94 16.44
C GLU A 126 -5.98 -3.00 16.23
N VAL A 127 -7.06 -3.39 16.93
CA VAL A 127 -8.04 -2.53 17.60
C VAL A 127 -8.73 -1.49 16.71
N ALA A 128 -9.86 -1.89 16.09
CA ALA A 128 -10.97 -0.94 16.02
C ALA A 128 -11.29 -0.50 17.45
N PRO A 129 -11.27 0.80 17.81
CA PRO A 129 -11.76 1.21 19.12
C PRO A 129 -13.22 0.79 19.20
N ASP A 130 -13.48 -0.23 20.01
CA ASP A 130 -14.81 -0.74 20.29
C ASP A 130 -15.57 0.34 21.08
N ASN A 131 -16.21 1.25 20.36
CA ASN A 131 -17.12 2.25 20.91
C ASN A 131 -18.52 1.65 21.11
N SER A 132 -18.63 0.34 21.36
CA SER A 132 -19.91 -0.25 21.72
C SER A 132 -20.31 0.23 23.10
N VAL A 133 -21.30 1.13 23.13
CA VAL A 133 -22.07 1.46 24.33
C VAL A 133 -22.91 0.22 24.69
N LYS A 134 -22.29 -0.78 25.32
CA LYS A 134 -22.97 -1.93 25.93
C LYS A 134 -22.35 -2.21 27.28
N ASN A 135 -22.75 -1.41 28.26
CA ASN A 135 -23.24 -1.87 29.56
C ASN A 135 -23.57 -0.63 30.42
N GLY A 136 -24.61 0.10 30.00
CA GLY A 136 -25.54 0.62 30.99
C GLY A 136 -26.38 -0.57 31.50
N GLU A 137 -26.64 -0.59 32.81
CA GLU A 137 -27.51 -1.54 33.51
C GLU A 137 -26.93 -2.94 33.79
N THR A 138 -26.17 -3.06 34.88
CA THR A 138 -26.53 -3.89 36.06
C THR A 138 -25.39 -3.84 37.09
N ALA A 139 -25.34 -2.74 37.85
CA ALA A 139 -24.77 -2.78 39.20
C ALA A 139 -25.98 -2.81 40.15
N MET A 140 -26.16 -3.95 40.81
CA MET A 140 -27.10 -4.15 41.91
C MET A 140 -26.79 -3.21 43.08
#